data_AF-A0A4S0RR62-F1
#
_entry.id   AF-A0A4S0RR62-F1
#
_cell.length_a   1.000
_cell.length_b   1.000
_cell.length_c   1.000
_cell.angle_alpha   90.00
_cell.angle_beta   90.00
_cell.angle_gamma   90.00
#
_symmetry.space_group_name_H-M   'P 1'
#
loop_
_entity.id
_entity.type
_entity.pdbx_description
1 polymer ?
#
loop_
_entity_poly.entity_id
_entity_poly.type
_entity_poly.pdbx_seq_one_letter_code
_entity_poly.pdbx_strand_id
1 'polypeptide(L)' 'MPVDKDKTVRTSMIVSSETYREVQELAVANDVSAAWIMRHALLEFLEAHRGESGLPLQASRRSEAPNGRATKKVR' A
#
# COMPACT_ATOMS: atom_id res chain seq x y z
N MET A 1 10.77 -17.21 -10.77
CA MET A 1 9.87 -16.76 -11.85
C MET A 1 10.60 -15.72 -12.68
N PRO A 2 10.88 -15.97 -13.98
CA PRO A 2 11.39 -14.95 -14.86
C PRO A 2 10.33 -13.85 -15.00
N VAL A 3 10.68 -12.62 -14.60
CA VAL A 3 9.82 -11.45 -14.80
C VAL A 3 10.15 -10.86 -16.16
N ASP A 4 9.14 -10.70 -17.01
CA ASP A 4 9.25 -9.92 -18.24
C ASP A 4 9.46 -8.45 -17.80
N LYS A 5 10.69 -7.98 -17.93
CA LYS A 5 11.10 -6.66 -17.43
C LYS A 5 10.36 -5.53 -18.14
N ASP A 6 9.95 -5.75 -19.38
CA ASP A 6 9.23 -4.75 -20.18
C ASP A 6 7.75 -4.67 -19.80
N LYS A 7 7.24 -5.68 -19.10
CA LYS A 7 5.84 -5.77 -18.63
C LYS A 7 5.69 -5.73 -17.12
N THR A 8 6.78 -5.52 -16.38
CA THR A 8 6.78 -5.55 -14.92
C THR A 8 7.29 -4.23 -14.35
N VAL A 9 6.47 -3.60 -13.50
CA VAL A 9 6.86 -2.40 -12.75
C VAL A 9 7.16 -2.78 -11.30
N ARG A 10 8.28 -2.30 -10.76
CA ARG A 10 8.58 -2.42 -9.33
C ARG A 10 7.79 -1.35 -8.57
N THR A 11 6.96 -1.79 -7.65
CA THR A 11 6.16 -0.90 -6.78
C THR A 11 6.62 -1.06 -5.34
N SER A 12 6.86 0.08 -4.67
CA SER A 12 7.08 0.14 -3.23
C SER A 12 5.81 0.63 -2.54
N MET A 13 5.47 0.06 -1.39
CA MET A 13 4.33 0.49 -0.58
C MET A 13 4.73 0.61 0.89
N ILE A 14 4.03 1.50 1.59
CA ILE A 14 4.17 1.67 3.04
C ILE A 14 2.95 1.03 3.68
N VAL A 15 3.19 0.13 4.61
CA VAL A 15 2.17 -0.56 5.42
C VAL A 15 2.59 -0.52 6.89
N SER A 16 1.66 -0.77 7.81
CA SER A 16 2.01 -0.92 9.22
C SER A 16 2.89 -2.15 9.41
N SER A 17 3.69 -2.16 10.48
CA SER A 17 4.52 -3.31 10.85
C SER A 17 3.69 -4.56 11.15
N GLU A 18 2.52 -4.38 11.75
CA GLU A 18 1.59 -5.46 12.09
C GLU A 18 1.04 -6.12 10.83
N THR A 19 0.55 -5.32 9.88
CA THR A 19 0.05 -5.83 8.59
C THR A 19 1.14 -6.55 7.81
N TYR A 20 2.37 -6.02 7.78
CA TYR A 20 3.47 -6.71 7.10
C TYR A 20 3.80 -8.06 7.78
N ARG A 21 3.76 -8.13 9.11
CA ARG A 21 3.99 -9.37 9.85
C ARG A 21 2.95 -10.43 9.50
N GLU A 22 1.66 -10.09 9.49
CA GLU A 22 0.59 -11.02 9.13
C GLU A 22 0.77 -11.56 7.69
N VAL A 23 1.09 -10.67 6.74
CA VAL A 23 1.38 -11.07 5.36
C VAL A 23 2.59 -12.00 5.30
N GLN A 24 3.64 -11.72 6.08
CA GLN A 24 4.85 -12.52 6.11
C GLN A 24 4.60 -13.91 6.70
N GLU A 25 3.83 -14.02 7.78
CA GLU A 25 3.44 -15.30 8.38
C GLU A 25 2.63 -16.15 7.39
N LEU A 26 1.67 -15.54 6.71
CA LEU A 26 0.88 -16.20 5.68
C LEU A 26 1.76 -16.67 4.51
N ALA A 27 2.71 -15.84 4.10
CA ALA A 27 3.64 -16.17 3.02
C ALA A 27 4.52 -17.38 3.38
N VAL A 28 5.06 -17.41 4.60
CA VAL A 28 5.86 -18.54 5.11
C VAL A 28 5.02 -19.82 5.19
N ALA A 29 3.78 -19.74 5.68
CA ALA A 29 2.91 -20.90 5.80
C ALA A 29 2.55 -21.54 4.45
N ASN A 30 2.63 -20.77 3.35
CA ASN A 30 2.24 -21.21 2.01
C ASN A 30 3.44 -21.33 1.04
N ASP A 31 4.68 -21.22 1.52
CA ASP A 31 5.91 -21.25 0.71
C ASP A 31 5.89 -20.25 -0.48
N VAL A 32 5.41 -19.04 -0.23
CA VAL A 32 5.38 -17.94 -1.21
C VAL A 32 6.06 -16.70 -0.65
N SER A 33 6.28 -15.70 -1.51
CA SER A 33 6.80 -14.40 -1.06
C SER A 33 5.67 -13.48 -0.61
N ALA A 34 5.94 -12.56 0.32
CA ALA A 34 5.00 -11.49 0.69
C ALA A 34 4.54 -10.68 -0.54
N ALA A 35 5.43 -10.45 -1.51
CA ALA A 35 5.10 -9.79 -2.77
C ALA A 35 4.09 -10.58 -3.61
N TRP A 36 4.12 -11.91 -3.57
CA TRP A 36 3.15 -12.77 -4.24
C TRP A 36 1.75 -12.59 -3.64
N ILE A 37 1.66 -12.59 -2.30
CA ILE A 37 0.40 -12.35 -1.57
C ILE A 37 -0.16 -10.96 -1.91
N MET A 38 0.67 -9.91 -1.80
CA MET A 38 0.25 -8.53 -2.10
C MET A 38 -0.21 -8.37 -3.56
N ARG A 39 0.46 -9.04 -4.50
CA ARG A 39 0.05 -9.03 -5.92
C ARG A 39 -1.32 -9.67 -6.12
N HIS A 40 -1.58 -10.82 -5.49
CA HIS A 40 -2.87 -11.50 -5.61
C HIS A 40 -4.00 -10.70 -4.98
N ALA A 41 -3.78 -10.20 -3.75
CA ALA A 41 -4.75 -9.33 -3.10
C ALA A 41 -5.09 -8.08 -3.93
N LEU A 42 -4.08 -7.46 -4.56
CA LEU A 42 -4.30 -6.32 -5.46
C LEU A 42 -5.12 -6.71 -6.70
N LEU A 43 -4.83 -7.86 -7.32
CA LEU A 43 -5.58 -8.33 -8.49
C LEU A 43 -7.02 -8.66 -8.14
N GLU A 44 -7.26 -9.35 -7.03
CA GLU A 44 -8.62 -9.65 -6.54
C GLU A 44 -9.40 -8.36 -6.24
N PHE A 45 -8.76 -7.39 -5.59
CA PHE A 45 -9.37 -6.08 -5.34
C PHE A 45 -9.76 -5.36 -6.63
N LEU A 46 -8.87 -5.36 -7.64
CA LEU A 46 -9.14 -4.70 -8.93
C LEU A 46 -10.25 -5.41 -9.72
N GLU A 47 -10.30 -6.74 -9.69
CA GLU A 47 -11.39 -7.48 -10.33
C GLU A 47 -12.73 -7.24 -9.62
N ALA A 48 -12.73 -7.20 -8.28
CA ALA A 48 -13.95 -6.96 -7.51
C ALA A 48 -14.58 -5.59 -7.77
N HIS A 49 -13.78 -4.57 -8.09
CA HIS A 49 -14.24 -3.20 -8.34
C HIS A 49 -14.14 -2.80 -9.83
N ARG A 50 -14.00 -3.79 -10.73
CA ARG A 50 -13.88 -3.55 -12.16
C ARG A 50 -15.15 -2.89 -12.68
N GLY A 51 -15.01 -1.67 -13.21
CA GLY A 51 -16.14 -0.90 -13.78
C GLY A 51 -16.76 0.11 -12.82
N GLU A 52 -16.31 0.14 -11.56
CA GLU A 52 -16.66 1.22 -10.63
C GLU A 52 -15.80 2.46 -10.94
N SER A 53 -16.43 3.64 -10.98
CA SER A 53 -15.75 4.91 -11.21
C SER A 53 -15.21 5.56 -9.93
N GLY A 54 -15.66 5.07 -8.76
CA GLY A 54 -15.19 5.52 -7.46
C GLY A 54 -14.70 4.31 -6.66
N LEU A 55 -13.48 4.39 -6.13
CA LEU A 55 -13.01 3.39 -5.18
C LEU A 55 -13.76 3.58 -3.84
N PRO A 56 -14.18 2.51 -3.15
CA PRO A 56 -14.73 2.59 -1.79
C PRO A 56 -13.66 2.93 -0.74
N LEU A 57 -12.52 3.47 -1.18
CA LEU A 57 -11.53 4.09 -0.34
C LEU A 57 -12.04 5.51 -0.07
N GLN A 58 -12.99 5.65 0.85
CA GLN A 58 -13.24 6.96 1.44
C GLN A 58 -11.91 7.44 1.99
N ALA A 59 -11.28 8.36 1.26
CA ALA A 59 -10.17 9.11 1.79
C ALA A 59 -10.72 9.76 3.05
N SER A 60 -10.36 9.20 4.21
CA SER A 60 -10.13 9.97 5.40
C SER A 60 -9.13 11.04 4.98
N ARG A 61 -9.62 12.12 4.37
CA ARG A 61 -8.98 13.42 4.41
C ARG A 61 -8.89 13.66 5.91
N ARG A 62 -7.79 13.22 6.50
CA ARG A 62 -7.37 13.70 7.80
C ARG A 62 -7.28 15.20 7.59
N SER A 63 -8.30 15.88 8.08
CA SER A 63 -8.40 17.31 8.13
C SER A 63 -7.04 17.87 8.54
N GLU A 64 -6.59 18.82 7.74
CA GLU A 64 -5.90 20.01 8.18
C GLU A 64 -5.97 20.21 9.70
N ALA A 65 -4.82 20.07 10.37
CA ALA A 65 -4.60 20.76 11.62
C ALA A 65 -3.82 22.04 11.28
N PRO A 66 -4.41 23.24 11.48
CA PRO A 66 -3.69 24.47 11.32
C PRO A 66 -2.82 24.72 12.57
N ASN A 67 -1.74 25.45 12.34
CA ASN A 67 -1.11 26.39 13.27
C ASN A 67 0.08 25.90 14.14
N GLY A 68 1.17 26.66 14.08
CA GLY A 68 2.37 26.45 14.88
C GLY A 68 3.56 27.33 14.47
N ARG A 69 3.32 28.65 14.32
CA ARG A 69 4.32 29.70 14.05
C ARG A 69 5.45 29.70 15.10
N ALA A 70 6.71 29.62 14.66
CA ALA A 70 7.85 30.13 15.43
C ALA A 70 9.02 30.52 14.52
N THR A 71 8.94 31.70 13.89
CA THR A 71 10.14 32.41 13.44
C THR A 71 10.74 33.12 14.65
N LYS A 72 11.86 32.62 15.17
CA LYS A 72 12.68 33.37 16.13
C LYS A 72 13.89 33.95 15.39
N LYS A 73 13.73 35.17 14.87
CA LYS A 73 14.85 36.10 14.67
C LYS A 73 15.10 36.80 16.00
N VAL A 74 16.30 36.73 16.55
CA VAL A 74 16.78 37.72 17.53
C VAL A 74 18.25 38.01 17.28
N ARG A 75 18.45 39.27 16.85
CA ARG A 75 19.59 40.21 16.97
C ARG A 75 21.01 39.73 16.71
#